data_AF-A0A5S9M7N1-F1
#
_entry.id   AF-A0A5S9M7N1-F1
#
_cell.length_a   1.000
_cell.length_b   1.000
_cell.length_c   1.000
_cell.angle_alpha   90.00
_cell.angle_beta   90.00
_cell.angle_gamma   90.00
#
_symmetry.space_group_name_H-M   'P 1'
#
loop_
_entity.id
_entity.type
_entity.pdbx_description
1 polymer ?
#
loop_
_entity_poly.entity_id
_entity_poly.type
_entity_poly.pdbx_seq_one_letter_code
_entity_poly.pdbx_strand_id
1 'polypeptide(L)'
;MSRNKVEICGVDTSKLPVLKKNEEMRKLFRQLQDEGDDTAREKLVNGNLRLVLSVIQRFNNRGEYVDDLFQVGCIGLMKSIDNFDLSHNVRFSTYAVPMIIGEIRRYLRDNNPIRVSRSLRDIAYKALQVRERLISETSKEPTAEDIAKVLEVPHEEIVFALDAIQDPVSLFEPIYNDGGDPIYVMDQISDDRNKDTQWVEELALKEGMRRLNDREKK
;
A
#
# COMPACT_ATOMS: atom_id res chain seq x y z
N MET A 1 35.18 -7.88 1.50
CA MET A 1 33.74 -7.81 1.18
C MET A 1 33.17 -6.58 1.87
N SER A 2 32.85 -5.53 1.10
CA SER A 2 32.24 -4.31 1.65
C SER A 2 30.88 -4.67 2.25
N ARG A 3 30.70 -4.48 3.56
CA ARG A 3 29.37 -4.53 4.17
C ARG A 3 28.62 -3.31 3.65
N ASN A 4 27.72 -3.49 2.68
CA ASN A 4 26.80 -2.44 2.28
C ASN A 4 26.04 -2.01 3.55
N LYS A 5 26.30 -0.77 3.99
CA LYS A 5 25.65 -0.16 5.14
C LYS A 5 24.20 0.08 4.74
N VAL A 6 23.31 -0.83 5.11
CA VAL A 6 21.87 -0.65 4.93
C VAL A 6 21.39 0.15 6.12
N GLU A 7 21.18 1.44 5.92
CA GLU A 7 20.49 2.31 6.87
C GLU A 7 18.99 2.23 6.60
N ILE A 8 18.20 1.99 7.65
CA ILE A 8 16.74 2.00 7.61
C ILE A 8 16.31 2.93 8.74
N CYS A 9 15.54 3.96 8.42
CA CYS A 9 15.15 5.02 9.37
C CYS A 9 16.35 5.66 10.11
N GLY A 10 17.48 5.82 9.42
CA GLY A 10 18.72 6.36 10.02
C GLY A 10 19.43 5.41 11.00
N VAL A 11 19.00 4.15 11.11
CA VAL A 11 19.61 3.15 11.99
C VAL A 11 20.51 2.19 11.20
N ASP A 12 21.74 2.01 11.68
CA ASP A 12 22.67 1.01 11.13
C ASP A 12 22.20 -0.40 11.50
N THR A 13 21.53 -1.05 10.54
CA THR A 13 20.94 -2.38 10.70
C THR A 13 21.97 -3.45 11.09
N SER A 14 23.26 -3.24 10.79
CA SER A 14 24.33 -4.19 11.09
C SER A 14 24.78 -4.17 12.54
N LYS A 15 24.51 -3.07 13.26
CA LYS A 15 24.92 -2.84 14.66
C LYS A 15 23.80 -3.08 15.67
N LEU A 16 22.61 -3.48 15.21
CA LEU A 16 21.47 -3.72 16.08
C LEU A 16 21.74 -4.83 17.12
N PRO A 17 21.43 -4.60 18.41
CA PRO A 17 21.64 -5.58 19.47
C PRO A 17 20.73 -6.80 19.26
N VAL A 18 21.17 -7.95 19.76
CA VAL A 18 20.42 -9.22 19.65
C VAL A 18 20.38 -9.92 20.99
N LEU A 19 19.17 -10.17 21.48
CA LEU A 19 18.94 -11.02 22.65
C LEU A 19 19.02 -12.49 22.24
N LYS A 20 20.22 -13.07 22.30
CA LYS A 20 20.46 -14.46 21.85
C LYS A 20 19.94 -15.51 22.83
N LYS A 21 19.86 -15.19 24.13
CA LYS A 21 19.51 -16.14 25.18
C LYS A 21 18.03 -16.02 25.55
N ASN A 22 17.28 -17.10 25.38
CA ASN A 22 15.87 -17.17 25.79
C ASN A 22 15.68 -16.86 27.29
N GLU A 23 16.63 -17.25 28.13
CA GLU A 23 16.59 -16.98 29.58
C GLU A 23 16.66 -15.48 29.90
N GLU A 24 17.51 -14.74 29.18
CA GLU A 24 17.66 -13.29 29.35
C GLU A 24 16.39 -12.57 28.91
N MET A 25 15.82 -12.98 27.77
CA MET A 25 14.54 -12.44 27.29
C MET A 25 13.40 -12.74 28.28
N ARG A 26 13.35 -13.94 28.85
CA ARG A 26 12.36 -14.29 29.89
C ARG A 26 12.52 -13.46 31.15
N LYS A 27 13.75 -13.14 31.57
CA LYS A 27 13.99 -12.25 32.72
C LYS A 27 13.46 -10.84 32.45
N LEU A 28 13.73 -10.29 31.26
CA LEU A 28 13.21 -8.98 30.87
C LEU A 28 11.68 -8.96 30.82
N PHE A 29 11.03 -10.02 30.32
CA PHE A 29 9.57 -10.11 30.35
C PHE A 29 9.00 -10.19 31.77
N ARG A 30 9.67 -10.89 32.70
CA ARG A 30 9.26 -10.89 34.11
C ARG A 30 9.38 -9.50 34.73
N GLN A 31 10.50 -8.81 34.52
CA GLN A 31 10.68 -7.43 34.99
C GLN A 31 9.60 -6.50 34.44
N LEU A 32 9.27 -6.64 33.15
CA LEU A 32 8.20 -5.86 32.53
C LEU A 32 6.82 -6.15 33.15
N GLN A 33 6.48 -7.43 33.37
CA GLN A 33 5.16 -7.84 33.87
C GLN A 33 4.97 -7.60 35.37
N ASP A 34 6.01 -7.85 36.17
CA ASP A 34 5.94 -7.80 37.63
C ASP A 34 6.19 -6.38 38.16
N GLU A 35 7.11 -5.64 37.55
CA GLU A 35 7.59 -4.34 38.06
C GLU A 35 7.16 -3.16 37.17
N GLY A 36 6.64 -3.41 35.97
CA GLY A 36 6.31 -2.36 35.01
C GLY A 36 7.53 -1.59 34.51
N ASP A 37 8.71 -2.22 34.48
CA ASP A 37 9.98 -1.57 34.16
C ASP A 37 10.07 -1.21 32.65
N ASP A 38 9.91 0.08 32.35
CA ASP A 38 10.05 0.63 30.99
C ASP A 38 11.44 0.37 30.39
N THR A 39 12.49 0.24 31.21
CA THR A 39 13.83 -0.06 30.71
C THR A 39 13.93 -1.51 30.22
N ALA A 40 13.16 -2.43 30.81
CA ALA A 40 13.05 -3.80 30.32
C ALA A 40 12.31 -3.84 28.98
N ARG A 41 11.26 -3.04 28.83
CA ARG A 41 10.53 -2.85 27.56
C ARG A 41 11.46 -2.35 26.46
N GLU A 42 12.25 -1.31 26.73
CA GLU A 42 13.18 -0.74 25.76
C GLU A 42 14.24 -1.76 25.31
N LYS A 43 14.81 -2.53 26.25
CA LYS A 43 15.76 -3.62 25.94
C LYS A 43 15.12 -4.71 25.08
N LEU A 44 13.88 -5.08 25.37
CA LEU A 44 13.13 -6.05 24.57
C LEU A 44 12.87 -5.54 23.15
N VAL A 45 12.47 -4.27 22.98
CA VAL A 45 12.29 -3.66 21.66
C VAL A 45 13.61 -3.67 20.88
N ASN A 46 14.64 -3.04 21.43
CA ASN A 46 15.94 -2.90 20.77
C ASN A 46 16.56 -4.26 20.41
N GLY A 47 16.48 -5.23 21.32
CA GLY A 47 17.01 -6.57 21.13
C GLY A 47 16.30 -7.42 20.07
N ASN A 48 15.12 -7.01 19.62
CA ASN A 48 14.29 -7.72 18.65
C ASN A 48 14.07 -6.93 17.34
N LEU A 49 14.68 -5.76 17.13
CA LEU A 49 14.53 -4.99 15.88
C LEU A 49 14.95 -5.78 14.62
N ARG A 50 15.94 -6.67 14.75
CA ARG A 50 16.34 -7.56 13.64
C ARG A 50 15.26 -8.58 13.24
N LEU A 51 14.37 -8.94 14.17
CA LEU A 51 13.21 -9.76 13.83
C LEU A 51 12.30 -9.00 12.86
N VAL A 52 12.01 -7.73 13.13
CA VAL A 52 11.21 -6.87 12.25
C VAL A 52 11.85 -6.79 10.86
N LEU A 53 13.17 -6.52 10.80
CA LEU A 53 13.92 -6.49 9.53
C LEU A 53 13.77 -7.78 8.70
N SER A 54 13.78 -8.94 9.34
CA SER A 54 13.59 -10.22 8.64
C SER A 54 12.15 -10.47 8.18
N VAL A 55 11.16 -9.88 8.87
CA VAL A 55 9.75 -9.97 8.49
C VAL A 55 9.43 -9.06 7.31
N ILE A 56 9.92 -7.81 7.31
CA ILE A 56 9.62 -6.82 6.25
C ILE A 56 10.18 -7.24 4.88
N GLN A 57 11.25 -8.03 4.84
CA GLN A 57 11.82 -8.54 3.58
C GLN A 57 10.79 -9.30 2.71
N ARG A 58 9.76 -9.89 3.33
CA ARG A 58 8.66 -10.59 2.62
C ARG A 58 7.71 -9.64 1.89
N PHE A 59 7.80 -8.34 2.17
CA PHE A 59 6.95 -7.29 1.62
C PHE A 59 7.71 -6.35 0.67
N ASN A 60 8.99 -6.64 0.41
CA ASN A 60 9.74 -5.95 -0.64
C ASN A 60 9.00 -6.12 -1.98
N ASN A 61 9.00 -5.06 -2.81
CA ASN A 61 8.33 -4.98 -4.11
C ASN A 61 6.81 -4.73 -4.10
N ARG A 62 6.25 -4.22 -2.99
CA ARG A 62 4.83 -3.79 -2.95
C ARG A 62 4.62 -2.28 -3.14
N GLY A 63 5.61 -1.57 -3.68
CA GLY A 63 5.53 -0.13 -3.97
C GLY A 63 5.69 0.80 -2.76
N GLU A 64 5.89 0.26 -1.56
CA GLU A 64 5.99 1.02 -0.31
C GLU A 64 7.45 1.17 0.15
N TYR A 65 7.75 2.29 0.81
CA TYR A 65 9.09 2.55 1.33
C TYR A 65 9.41 1.58 2.48
N VAL A 66 10.62 0.99 2.42
CA VAL A 66 11.08 0.02 3.42
C VAL A 66 11.12 0.62 4.83
N ASP A 67 11.40 1.92 4.93
CA ASP A 67 11.39 2.67 6.18
C ASP A 67 10.01 2.69 6.83
N ASP A 68 8.95 2.91 6.05
CA ASP A 68 7.57 2.91 6.56
C ASP A 68 7.15 1.51 7.02
N LEU A 69 7.48 0.49 6.22
CA LEU A 69 7.24 -0.92 6.59
C LEU A 69 7.97 -1.31 7.87
N PHE A 70 9.19 -0.82 8.06
CA PHE A 70 9.96 -1.05 9.28
C PHE A 70 9.31 -0.37 10.49
N GLN A 71 8.89 0.89 10.37
CA GLN A 71 8.20 1.61 11.46
C GLN A 71 6.89 0.92 11.86
N VAL A 72 6.06 0.54 10.89
CA VAL A 72 4.83 -0.21 11.14
C VAL A 72 5.13 -1.58 11.78
N GLY A 73 6.18 -2.25 11.31
CA GLY A 73 6.63 -3.51 11.90
C GLY A 73 7.08 -3.35 13.36
N CYS A 74 7.74 -2.23 13.70
CA CYS A 74 8.10 -1.88 15.08
C CYS A 74 6.86 -1.65 15.96
N ILE A 75 5.79 -1.06 15.43
CA ILE A 75 4.50 -0.96 16.14
C ILE A 75 3.95 -2.37 16.45
N GLY A 76 4.01 -3.29 15.49
CA GLY A 76 3.61 -4.68 15.71
C GLY A 76 4.48 -5.41 16.74
N LEU A 77 5.79 -5.15 16.74
CA LEU A 77 6.71 -5.67 17.76
C LEU A 77 6.35 -5.15 19.15
N MET A 78 6.11 -3.86 19.31
CA MET A 78 5.72 -3.25 20.59
C MET A 78 4.43 -3.87 21.13
N LYS A 79 3.38 -3.96 20.30
CA LYS A 79 2.13 -4.63 20.68
C LYS A 79 2.35 -6.09 21.07
N SER A 80 3.28 -6.78 20.39
CA SER A 80 3.62 -8.16 20.74
C SER A 80 4.30 -8.25 22.10
N ILE A 81 5.21 -7.33 22.43
CA ILE A 81 5.87 -7.26 23.74
C ILE A 81 4.85 -7.00 24.84
N ASP A 82 3.96 -6.04 24.63
CA ASP A 82 2.97 -5.60 25.63
C ASP A 82 1.92 -6.69 25.94
N ASN A 83 1.69 -7.64 25.02
CA ASN A 83 0.66 -8.68 25.15
C ASN A 83 1.21 -10.11 25.20
N PHE A 84 2.53 -10.30 25.30
CA PHE A 84 3.11 -11.64 25.33
C PHE A 84 2.98 -12.27 26.72
N ASP A 85 2.38 -13.46 26.79
CA ASP A 85 2.27 -14.23 28.03
C ASP A 85 3.40 -15.29 28.13
N LEU A 86 4.15 -15.23 29.23
CA LEU A 86 5.22 -16.17 29.56
C LEU A 86 4.71 -17.57 29.94
N SER A 87 3.44 -17.70 30.32
CA SER A 87 2.80 -19.00 30.63
C SER A 87 2.75 -19.91 29.41
N HIS A 88 2.64 -19.33 28.21
CA HIS A 88 2.73 -20.02 26.96
C HIS A 88 4.19 -20.40 26.73
N ASN A 89 4.53 -21.69 26.88
CA ASN A 89 5.90 -22.22 26.78
C ASN A 89 6.44 -22.23 25.33
N VAL A 90 6.33 -21.10 24.63
CA VAL A 90 6.74 -20.87 23.25
C VAL A 90 7.79 -19.77 23.19
N ARG A 91 8.50 -19.67 22.06
CA ARG A 91 9.43 -18.56 21.83
C ARG A 91 8.64 -17.29 21.53
N PHE A 92 9.13 -16.14 21.98
CA PHE A 92 8.51 -14.84 21.69
C PHE A 92 8.31 -14.61 20.18
N SER A 93 9.28 -15.00 19.34
CA SER A 93 9.19 -14.86 17.88
C SER A 93 8.00 -15.62 17.28
N THR A 94 7.55 -16.72 17.89
CA THR A 94 6.37 -17.47 17.46
C THR A 94 5.10 -16.62 17.57
N TYR A 95 5.00 -15.78 18.61
CA TYR A 95 3.88 -14.85 18.82
C TYR A 95 4.06 -13.56 18.02
N ALA A 96 5.27 -12.99 18.02
CA ALA A 96 5.53 -11.69 17.43
C ALA A 96 5.44 -11.67 15.90
N VAL A 97 5.88 -12.74 15.21
CA VAL A 97 5.92 -12.74 13.74
C VAL A 97 4.52 -12.59 13.11
N PRO A 98 3.49 -13.37 13.50
CA PRO A 98 2.13 -13.16 13.01
C PRO A 98 1.58 -11.76 13.29
N MET A 99 1.87 -11.20 14.47
CA MET A 99 1.44 -9.86 14.86
C MET A 99 2.07 -8.77 13.99
N ILE A 100 3.39 -8.83 13.78
CA ILE A 100 4.13 -7.90 12.90
C ILE A 100 3.58 -7.99 11.46
N ILE A 101 3.39 -9.21 10.93
CA ILE A 101 2.81 -9.43 9.59
C ILE A 101 1.40 -8.83 9.51
N GLY A 102 0.58 -9.02 10.54
CA GLY A 102 -0.79 -8.49 10.60
C GLY A 102 -0.83 -6.97 10.55
N GLU A 103 0.04 -6.30 11.31
CA GLU A 103 0.14 -4.84 11.33
C GLU A 103 0.62 -4.28 9.99
N ILE A 104 1.64 -4.89 9.37
CA ILE A 104 2.10 -4.51 8.03
C ILE A 104 0.99 -4.68 7.00
N ARG A 105 0.30 -5.83 6.99
CA ARG A 105 -0.85 -6.07 6.09
C ARG A 105 -1.97 -5.06 6.31
N ARG A 106 -2.22 -4.66 7.56
CA ARG A 106 -3.21 -3.63 7.89
C ARG A 106 -2.82 -2.29 7.28
N TYR A 107 -1.57 -1.86 7.46
CA TYR A 107 -1.04 -0.62 6.88
C TYR A 107 -1.15 -0.61 5.35
N LEU A 108 -0.65 -1.65 4.68
CA LEU A 108 -0.69 -1.77 3.22
C LEU A 108 -2.11 -1.68 2.64
N ARG A 109 -3.10 -2.16 3.39
CA ARG A 109 -4.50 -2.11 2.95
C ARG A 109 -5.12 -0.72 3.12
N ASP A 110 -4.72 -0.02 4.17
CA ASP A 110 -5.31 1.26 4.58
C ASP A 110 -4.61 2.46 3.90
N ASN A 111 -3.36 2.30 3.42
CA ASN A 111 -2.52 3.32 2.79
C ASN A 111 -2.62 3.38 1.25
N ASN A 112 -3.76 3.02 0.67
CA ASN A 112 -3.93 3.12 -0.79
C ASN A 112 -4.38 4.54 -1.21
N PRO A 113 -3.94 5.08 -2.36
CA PRO A 113 -4.38 6.41 -2.82
C PRO A 113 -5.90 6.55 -2.91
N ILE A 114 -6.58 5.47 -3.28
CA ILE A 114 -8.03 5.36 -3.30
C ILE A 114 -8.47 4.40 -2.20
N ARG A 115 -9.31 4.90 -1.28
CA ARG A 115 -9.87 4.09 -0.19
C ARG A 115 -11.04 3.24 -0.68
N VAL A 116 -10.84 1.93 -0.65
CA VAL A 116 -11.85 0.93 -1.00
C VAL A 116 -12.39 0.26 0.26
N SER A 117 -13.69 -0.04 0.28
CA SER A 117 -14.33 -0.74 1.40
C SER A 117 -13.73 -2.14 1.60
N ARG A 118 -13.79 -2.65 2.84
CA ARG A 118 -13.22 -3.96 3.18
C ARG A 118 -13.93 -5.10 2.45
N SER A 119 -15.27 -5.09 2.46
CA SER A 119 -16.08 -6.12 1.79
C SER A 119 -15.74 -6.22 0.30
N LEU A 120 -15.62 -5.09 -0.39
CA LEU A 120 -15.33 -5.06 -1.81
C LEU A 120 -13.93 -5.59 -2.13
N ARG A 121 -12.94 -5.22 -1.33
CA ARG A 121 -11.56 -5.71 -1.47
C ARG A 121 -11.46 -7.22 -1.17
N ASP A 122 -12.20 -7.71 -0.18
CA ASP A 122 -12.24 -9.13 0.15
C ASP A 122 -12.85 -9.96 -1.00
N ILE A 123 -13.93 -9.46 -1.63
CA ILE A 123 -14.51 -10.05 -2.84
C ILE A 123 -13.48 -10.06 -3.97
N ALA A 124 -12.81 -8.93 -4.21
CA ALA A 124 -11.81 -8.81 -5.28
C ALA A 124 -10.65 -9.81 -5.10
N TYR A 125 -10.09 -9.96 -3.90
CA TYR A 125 -9.01 -10.93 -3.67
C TYR A 125 -9.46 -12.38 -3.82
N LYS A 126 -10.69 -12.71 -3.38
CA LYS A 126 -11.26 -14.05 -3.63
C LYS A 126 -11.46 -14.28 -5.13
N ALA A 127 -11.94 -13.27 -5.86
CA ALA A 127 -12.10 -13.32 -7.31
C ALA A 127 -10.76 -13.56 -8.02
N LEU A 128 -9.69 -12.88 -7.61
CA LEU A 128 -8.34 -13.11 -8.14
C LEU A 128 -7.81 -14.53 -7.86
N GLN A 129 -8.05 -15.06 -6.66
CA GLN A 129 -7.66 -16.45 -6.32
C GLN A 129 -8.43 -17.48 -7.15
N VAL A 130 -9.74 -17.26 -7.33
CA VAL A 130 -10.57 -18.13 -8.17
C VAL A 130 -10.16 -18.03 -9.63
N ARG A 131 -9.87 -16.82 -10.12
CA ARG A 131 -9.36 -16.60 -11.48
C ARG A 131 -8.09 -17.42 -11.72
N GLU A 132 -7.11 -17.32 -10.84
CA GLU A 132 -5.84 -18.07 -10.95
C GLU A 132 -6.07 -19.59 -10.93
N ARG A 133 -6.95 -20.07 -10.05
CA ARG A 133 -7.33 -21.49 -9.97
C ARG A 133 -7.98 -21.96 -11.28
N LEU A 134 -8.94 -21.21 -11.82
CA LEU A 134 -9.63 -21.55 -13.07
C LEU A 134 -8.68 -21.52 -14.28
N ILE A 135 -7.74 -20.57 -14.33
CA ILE A 135 -6.69 -20.54 -15.35
C ILE A 135 -5.86 -21.82 -15.27
N SER A 136 -5.44 -22.22 -14.06
CA SER A 136 -4.66 -23.44 -13.86
C SER A 136 -5.41 -24.72 -14.26
N GLU A 137 -6.73 -24.77 -14.06
CA GLU A 137 -7.54 -25.96 -14.34
C GLU A 137 -7.96 -26.06 -15.81
N THR A 138 -8.31 -24.92 -16.42
CA THR A 138 -8.93 -24.88 -17.76
C THR A 138 -7.96 -24.44 -18.87
N SER A 139 -6.78 -23.93 -18.50
CA SER A 139 -5.82 -23.31 -19.42
C SER A 139 -6.43 -22.19 -20.28
N LYS A 140 -7.47 -21.52 -19.76
CA LYS A 140 -8.18 -20.42 -20.42
C LYS A 140 -8.43 -19.31 -19.42
N GLU A 141 -8.49 -18.07 -19.91
CA GLU A 141 -8.87 -16.91 -19.09
C GLU A 141 -10.37 -17.02 -18.75
N PRO A 142 -10.74 -17.10 -17.46
CA PRO A 142 -12.14 -17.20 -17.06
C PRO A 142 -12.84 -15.84 -17.16
N THR A 143 -14.13 -15.86 -17.48
CA THR A 143 -14.94 -14.65 -17.49
C THR A 143 -15.35 -14.25 -16.06
N ALA A 144 -15.74 -12.99 -15.86
CA ALA A 144 -16.31 -12.55 -14.59
C ALA A 144 -17.59 -13.34 -14.23
N GLU A 145 -18.32 -13.87 -15.20
CA GLU A 145 -19.48 -14.74 -14.96
C GLU A 145 -19.07 -16.12 -14.43
N ASP A 146 -17.96 -16.69 -14.93
CA ASP A 146 -17.43 -17.96 -14.42
C ASP A 146 -16.96 -17.82 -12.97
N ILE A 147 -16.28 -16.71 -12.66
CA ILE A 147 -15.85 -16.38 -11.30
C ILE A 147 -17.05 -16.19 -10.37
N ALA A 148 -18.09 -15.47 -10.83
CA ALA A 148 -19.33 -15.24 -10.10
C ALA A 148 -20.04 -16.55 -9.73
N LYS A 149 -20.14 -17.50 -10.67
CA LYS A 149 -20.73 -18.83 -10.43
C LYS A 149 -19.99 -19.61 -9.34
N VAL A 150 -18.67 -19.52 -9.32
CA VAL A 150 -17.83 -20.24 -8.35
C VAL A 150 -17.87 -19.61 -6.96
N LEU A 151 -17.95 -18.28 -6.89
CA LEU A 151 -18.00 -17.54 -5.61
C LEU A 151 -19.41 -17.38 -5.05
N GLU A 152 -20.45 -17.72 -5.82
CA GLU A 152 -21.86 -17.50 -5.48
C GLU A 152 -22.16 -16.02 -5.15
N VAL A 153 -21.52 -15.11 -5.88
CA VAL A 153 -21.65 -13.65 -5.76
C VAL A 153 -22.22 -13.11 -7.07
N PRO A 154 -23.08 -12.06 -7.06
CA PRO A 154 -23.60 -11.46 -8.29
C PRO A 154 -22.48 -11.02 -9.23
N HIS A 155 -22.68 -11.22 -10.55
CA HIS A 155 -21.72 -10.82 -11.57
C HIS A 155 -21.31 -9.34 -11.47
N GLU A 156 -22.28 -8.46 -11.24
CA GLU A 156 -22.08 -7.02 -11.09
C GLU A 156 -21.15 -6.70 -9.91
N GLU A 157 -21.29 -7.41 -8.79
CA GLU A 157 -20.41 -7.22 -7.63
C GLU A 157 -18.98 -7.69 -7.91
N ILE A 158 -18.80 -8.77 -8.69
CA ILE A 158 -17.46 -9.22 -9.11
C ILE A 158 -16.79 -8.17 -10.00
N VAL A 159 -17.51 -7.64 -10.99
CA VAL A 159 -16.97 -6.61 -11.90
C VAL A 159 -16.60 -5.36 -11.11
N PHE A 160 -17.51 -4.88 -10.25
CA PHE A 160 -17.26 -3.71 -9.43
C PHE A 160 -16.09 -3.92 -8.45
N ALA A 161 -15.96 -5.12 -7.88
CA ALA A 161 -14.87 -5.44 -6.97
C ALA A 161 -13.50 -5.45 -7.66
N LEU A 162 -13.43 -6.05 -8.86
CA LEU A 162 -12.20 -6.11 -9.65
C LEU A 162 -11.78 -4.72 -10.15
N ASP A 163 -12.74 -3.89 -10.53
CA ASP A 163 -12.49 -2.50 -10.94
C ASP A 163 -11.98 -1.64 -9.78
N ALA A 164 -12.60 -1.78 -8.60
CA ALA A 164 -12.26 -0.98 -7.43
C ALA A 164 -10.82 -1.20 -6.91
N ILE A 165 -10.19 -2.33 -7.21
CA ILE A 165 -8.81 -2.60 -6.80
C ILE A 165 -7.76 -2.21 -7.85
N GLN A 166 -8.15 -1.58 -8.96
CA GLN A 166 -7.19 -1.08 -9.95
C GLN A 166 -6.37 0.07 -9.39
N ASP A 167 -5.07 0.04 -9.67
CA ASP A 167 -4.15 1.10 -9.28
C ASP A 167 -4.30 2.30 -10.24
N PRO A 168 -4.33 3.54 -9.71
CA PRO A 168 -4.42 4.73 -10.54
C PRO A 168 -3.14 4.94 -11.35
N VAL A 169 -3.29 5.49 -12.56
CA VAL A 169 -2.18 5.86 -13.45
C VAL A 169 -1.75 7.30 -13.17
N SER A 170 -0.45 7.58 -13.26
CA SER A 170 0.07 8.93 -13.07
C SER A 170 -0.20 9.80 -14.30
N LEU A 171 -0.71 11.02 -14.08
CA LEU A 171 -0.84 12.01 -15.16
C LEU A 171 0.50 12.43 -15.76
N PHE A 172 1.58 12.27 -15.00
CA PHE A 172 2.95 12.58 -15.42
C PHE A 172 3.69 11.35 -15.97
N GLU A 173 2.97 10.28 -16.29
CA GLU A 173 3.56 9.14 -16.97
C GLU A 173 3.80 9.48 -18.46
N PRO A 174 5.03 9.32 -18.99
CA PRO A 174 5.31 9.60 -20.39
C PRO A 174 4.75 8.49 -21.28
N ILE A 175 3.88 8.84 -22.21
CA ILE A 175 3.26 7.90 -23.16
C ILE A 175 4.02 7.76 -24.47
N TYR A 176 4.84 8.78 -24.82
CA TYR A 176 5.66 8.79 -26.02
C TYR A 176 6.96 9.57 -25.78
N ASN A 177 8.08 9.02 -26.26
CA ASN A 177 9.39 9.66 -26.19
C ASN A 177 10.21 9.29 -27.43
N ASP A 178 10.38 10.25 -28.33
CA ASP A 178 11.14 10.08 -29.59
C ASP A 178 12.22 11.17 -29.74
N GLY A 179 13.03 11.31 -28.69
CA GLY A 179 14.20 12.20 -28.69
C GLY A 179 13.90 13.69 -28.50
N GLY A 180 12.62 14.06 -28.34
CA GLY A 180 12.16 15.39 -27.95
C GLY A 180 11.58 15.42 -26.54
N ASP A 181 10.79 16.46 -26.24
CA ASP A 181 10.06 16.53 -24.98
C ASP A 181 9.05 15.37 -24.89
N PRO A 182 9.03 14.61 -23.78
CA PRO A 182 8.11 13.49 -23.62
C PRO A 182 6.66 14.01 -23.55
N ILE A 183 5.76 13.30 -24.24
CA ILE A 183 4.32 13.56 -24.13
C ILE A 183 3.82 12.79 -22.91
N TYR A 184 3.16 13.46 -22.00
CA TYR A 184 2.58 12.87 -20.79
C TYR A 184 1.11 12.52 -20.97
N VAL A 185 0.58 11.64 -20.10
CA VAL A 185 -0.86 11.36 -20.04
C VAL A 185 -1.66 12.67 -19.89
N MET A 186 -1.18 13.61 -19.08
CA MET A 186 -1.82 14.91 -18.85
C MET A 186 -2.06 15.70 -20.14
N ASP A 187 -1.15 15.61 -21.11
CA ASP A 187 -1.22 16.37 -22.36
C ASP A 187 -2.33 15.88 -23.30
N GLN A 188 -2.83 14.65 -23.09
CA GLN A 188 -3.90 14.05 -23.88
C GLN A 188 -5.29 14.24 -23.26
N ILE A 189 -5.38 14.75 -22.03
CA ILE A 189 -6.65 14.94 -21.35
C ILE A 189 -7.26 16.27 -21.79
N SER A 190 -8.46 16.21 -22.37
CA SER A 190 -9.24 17.41 -22.68
C SER A 190 -9.93 17.97 -21.44
N ASP A 191 -10.00 19.30 -21.34
CA ASP A 191 -10.80 19.99 -20.33
C ASP A 191 -12.05 20.60 -20.95
N ASP A 192 -13.17 19.88 -20.86
CA ASP A 192 -14.46 20.32 -21.39
C ASP A 192 -15.08 21.48 -20.59
N ARG A 193 -14.52 21.82 -19.42
CA ARG A 193 -14.94 22.98 -18.62
C ARG A 193 -14.19 24.25 -19.00
N ASN A 194 -13.10 24.14 -19.75
CA ASN A 194 -12.35 25.30 -20.18
C ASN A 194 -13.13 26.06 -21.26
N LYS A 195 -13.57 27.28 -20.93
CA LYS A 195 -14.31 28.19 -21.81
C LYS A 195 -13.39 29.18 -22.53
N ASP A 196 -12.08 29.04 -22.44
CA ASP A 196 -11.13 29.97 -23.09
C ASP A 196 -11.42 30.10 -24.59
N THR A 197 -11.81 29.02 -25.25
CA THR A 197 -12.26 29.04 -26.66
C THR A 197 -13.51 29.89 -26.85
N GLN A 198 -14.50 29.79 -25.94
CA GLN A 198 -15.70 30.64 -25.96
C GLN A 198 -15.37 32.12 -25.74
N TRP A 199 -14.35 32.43 -24.92
CA TRP A 199 -13.94 33.82 -24.68
C TRP A 199 -13.33 34.43 -25.93
N VAL A 200 -12.46 33.69 -26.63
CA VAL A 200 -11.87 34.13 -27.91
C VAL A 200 -12.96 34.36 -28.95
N GLU A 201 -13.93 33.46 -29.05
CA GLU A 201 -15.09 33.60 -29.95
C GLU A 201 -15.96 34.82 -29.59
N GLU A 202 -16.28 35.04 -28.31
CA GLU A 202 -17.04 36.21 -27.87
C GLU A 202 -16.32 37.54 -28.16
N LEU A 203 -15.00 37.59 -27.94
CA LEU A 203 -14.18 38.77 -28.24
C LEU A 203 -14.16 39.06 -29.74
N ALA A 204 -13.97 38.03 -30.57
CA ALA A 204 -14.01 38.15 -32.03
C ALA A 204 -15.39 38.60 -32.52
N LEU A 205 -16.47 38.03 -31.96
CA LEU A 205 -17.86 38.43 -32.25
C LEU A 205 -18.13 39.88 -31.84
N LYS A 206 -17.71 40.30 -30.64
CA LYS A 206 -17.88 41.69 -30.17
C LYS A 206 -17.16 42.69 -31.08
N GLU A 207 -15.94 42.37 -31.52
CA GLU A 207 -15.17 43.22 -32.42
C GLU A 207 -15.77 43.24 -33.84
N GLY A 208 -16.24 42.10 -34.35
CA GLY A 208 -16.99 42.02 -35.61
C GLY A 208 -18.27 42.86 -35.57
N MET A 209 -19.05 42.74 -34.49
CA MET A 209 -20.29 43.51 -34.27
C MET A 209 -20.04 45.01 -34.21
N ARG A 210 -18.88 45.47 -33.72
CA ARG A 210 -18.54 46.91 -33.70
C ARG A 210 -18.43 47.52 -35.09
N ARG A 211 -18.02 46.73 -36.09
CA ARG A 211 -17.82 47.18 -37.48
C ARG A 211 -19.11 47.23 -38.30
N LEU A 212 -20.22 46.71 -37.77
CA LEU A 212 -21.52 46.72 -38.43
C LEU A 212 -22.29 48.04 -38.17
N ASN A 213 -23.08 48.45 -39.15
CA ASN A 213 -23.96 49.62 -39.04
C ASN A 213 -25.21 49.29 -38.19
N ASP A 214 -25.92 50.30 -37.67
CA ASP A 214 -27.06 50.09 -36.75
C ASP A 214 -28.22 49.27 -37.35
N ARG A 215 -28.31 49.23 -38.68
CA ARG A 215 -29.30 48.42 -39.41
C ARG A 215 -28.89 46.94 -39.53
N GLU A 216 -27.61 46.64 -39.39
CA GLU A 216 -27.01 45.28 -39.46
C GLU A 216 -26.79 44.67 -38.07
N LYS A 217 -26.76 45.51 -37.02
CA LYS A 217 -26.68 45.08 -35.60
C LYS A 217 -28.02 44.60 -35.02
N LYS A 218 -29.13 44.89 -35.69
CA LYS A 218 -30.50 44.50 -35.31
C LYS A 218 -30.87 43.16 -35.92
#